data_AF-A0AAJ2CZI4-F1
#
_entry.id   AF-A0AAJ2CZI4-F1
#
_cell.length_a   1.000
_cell.length_b   1.000
_cell.length_c   1.000
_cell.angle_alpha   90.00
_cell.angle_beta   90.00
_cell.angle_gamma   90.00
#
_symmetry.space_group_name_H-M   'P 1'
#
loop_
_entity.id
_entity.type
_entity.pdbx_description
1 polymer ?
#
loop_
_entity_poly.entity_id
_entity_poly.type
_entity_poly.pdbx_seq_one_letter_code
_entity_poly.pdbx_strand_id
1 'polypeptide(L)'
;MTKSIKLNKQLRKAALKKGLSQKQVAQLVYFAHTTTNGHFNGYPVPPESAIAYNELFNDSELAFALGQELLGLIGLATGVKVKKEPLALSVLKEKEEREREKIEVENEIDYLMAIPDEELTEKQKQAILQYCSEYSDELLFEVSLICKQLELIGMSFMDLMILRTPYWKNKEWIE
;
A
#
# COMPACT_ATOMS: atom_id res chain seq x y z
N MET A 1 -8.23 -1.95 21.82
CA MET A 1 -6.87 -1.38 21.96
C MET A 1 -6.57 -0.58 20.71
N THR A 2 -6.44 0.74 20.80
CA THR A 2 -6.01 1.58 19.67
C THR A 2 -4.57 1.20 19.34
N LYS A 3 -4.35 0.56 18.20
CA LYS A 3 -3.01 0.14 17.76
C LYS A 3 -2.16 1.41 17.62
N SER A 4 -1.15 1.58 18.48
CA SER A 4 -0.24 2.71 18.42
C SER A 4 0.62 2.59 17.16
N ILE A 5 0.43 3.49 16.20
CA ILE A 5 1.17 3.46 14.93
C ILE A 5 2.51 4.15 15.13
N LYS A 6 3.60 3.46 14.79
CA LYS A 6 4.95 4.01 14.81
C LYS A 6 5.39 4.30 13.38
N LEU A 7 5.41 5.58 13.02
CA LEU A 7 5.71 6.03 11.65
C LEU A 7 7.10 6.66 11.52
N ASN A 8 7.95 6.56 12.54
CA ASN A 8 9.21 7.30 12.60
C ASN A 8 10.13 7.07 11.40
N LYS A 9 10.17 5.84 10.87
CA LYS A 9 10.99 5.53 9.68
C LYS A 9 10.40 6.20 8.42
N GLN A 10 9.10 6.07 8.22
CA GLN A 10 8.36 6.61 7.08
C GLN A 10 8.37 8.14 7.09
N LEU A 11 8.10 8.77 8.25
CA LEU A 11 8.14 10.22 8.41
C LEU A 11 9.54 10.80 8.13
N ARG A 12 10.61 10.17 8.64
CA ARG A 12 11.99 10.59 8.35
C ARG A 12 12.30 10.49 6.87
N LYS A 13 11.88 9.41 6.22
CA LYS A 13 12.11 9.20 4.78
C LYS A 13 11.34 10.22 3.93
N ALA A 14 10.06 10.44 4.23
CA ALA A 14 9.22 11.39 3.52
C ALA A 14 9.74 12.84 3.68
N ALA A 15 10.13 13.22 4.90
CA ALA A 15 10.74 14.53 5.17
C ALA A 15 12.06 14.72 4.41
N LEU A 16 12.91 13.69 4.37
CA LEU A 16 14.15 13.72 3.60
C LEU A 16 13.89 13.92 2.10
N LYS A 17 12.95 13.17 1.51
CA LYS A 17 12.58 13.31 0.09
C LYS A 17 12.09 14.72 -0.25
N LYS A 18 11.37 15.38 0.67
CA LYS A 18 10.87 16.75 0.51
C LYS A 18 11.86 17.84 0.95
N GLY A 19 13.03 17.46 1.50
CA GLY A 19 14.00 18.43 2.02
C GLY A 19 13.51 19.23 3.23
N LEU A 20 12.59 18.68 4.03
CA LEU A 20 11.98 19.37 5.17
C LEU A 20 12.62 18.95 6.49
N SER A 21 12.95 19.92 7.34
CA SER A 21 13.30 19.68 8.74
C SER A 21 12.07 19.37 9.58
N GLN A 22 12.22 18.69 10.72
CA GLN A 22 11.12 18.44 11.67
C GLN A 22 10.45 19.72 12.14
N LYS A 23 11.21 20.82 12.26
CA LYS A 23 10.68 22.14 12.61
C LYS A 23 9.75 22.69 11.53
N GLN A 24 10.15 22.60 10.27
CA GLN A 24 9.30 23.02 9.15
C GLN A 24 8.06 22.13 9.04
N VAL A 25 8.22 20.81 9.19
CA VAL A 25 7.09 19.87 9.21
C VAL A 25 6.08 20.27 10.29
N ALA A 26 6.53 20.48 11.54
CA ALA A 26 5.67 20.88 12.64
C ALA A 26 4.88 22.16 12.35
N GLN A 27 5.52 23.15 11.72
CA GLN A 27 4.87 24.40 11.31
C GLN A 27 3.82 24.17 10.22
N LEU A 28 4.11 23.33 9.23
CA LEU A 28 3.22 23.08 8.10
C LEU A 28 1.98 22.23 8.48
N VAL A 29 2.12 21.31 9.42
CA VAL A 29 0.97 20.52 9.94
C VAL A 29 0.31 21.17 11.16
N TYR A 30 0.75 22.35 11.58
CA TYR A 30 0.24 23.08 12.75
C TYR A 30 0.31 22.29 14.07
N PHE A 31 1.33 21.45 14.24
CA PHE A 31 1.57 20.72 15.49
C PHE A 31 2.69 21.36 16.31
N ALA A 32 2.65 21.15 17.63
CA ALA A 32 3.76 21.52 18.49
C ALA A 32 5.04 20.80 18.04
N HIS A 33 6.17 21.52 18.09
CA HIS A 33 7.47 20.96 17.70
C HIS A 33 7.82 19.71 18.53
N THR A 34 7.51 19.73 19.82
CA THR A 34 7.73 18.59 20.74
C THR A 34 6.94 17.36 20.33
N THR A 35 5.66 17.53 19.97
CA THR A 35 4.80 16.45 19.47
C THR A 35 5.34 15.86 18.17
N THR A 36 5.66 16.72 17.19
CA THR A 36 6.23 16.27 15.91
C THR A 36 7.56 15.56 16.10
N ASN A 37 8.45 16.09 16.96
CA ASN A 37 9.70 15.43 17.29
C ASN A 37 9.47 14.05 17.92
N GLY A 38 8.51 13.92 18.83
CA GLY A 38 8.10 12.64 19.40
C GLY A 38 7.72 11.63 18.31
N HIS A 39 6.84 12.01 17.39
CA HIS A 39 6.40 11.15 16.27
C HIS A 39 7.59 10.70 15.39
N PHE A 40 8.52 11.61 15.07
CA PHE A 40 9.75 11.31 14.33
C PHE A 40 10.74 10.42 15.10
N ASN A 41 10.53 10.25 16.40
CA ASN A 41 11.35 9.42 17.29
C ASN A 41 10.62 8.17 17.81
N GLY A 42 9.46 7.84 17.24
CA GLY A 42 8.77 6.57 17.48
C GLY A 42 7.69 6.61 18.54
N TYR A 43 7.27 7.82 18.95
CA TYR A 43 6.06 7.98 19.75
C TYR A 43 4.85 7.63 18.89
N PRO A 44 3.76 7.11 19.51
CA PRO A 44 2.52 6.80 18.80
C PRO A 44 2.03 8.02 18.02
N VAL A 45 1.62 7.81 16.78
CA VAL A 45 1.01 8.85 15.94
C VAL A 45 -0.51 8.62 15.91
N PRO A 46 -1.33 9.58 16.39
CA PRO A 46 -2.78 9.50 16.26
C PRO A 46 -3.23 9.53 14.78
N PRO A 47 -4.38 8.93 14.43
CA PRO A 47 -4.89 8.92 13.05
C PRO A 47 -4.98 10.30 12.40
N GLU A 48 -5.43 11.32 13.14
CA GLU A 48 -5.57 12.68 12.63
C GLU A 48 -4.20 13.29 12.28
N SER A 49 -3.19 13.01 13.11
CA SER A 49 -1.80 13.42 12.84
C SER A 49 -1.22 12.68 11.64
N ALA A 50 -1.52 11.39 11.52
CA ALA A 50 -1.11 10.57 10.38
C ALA A 50 -1.68 11.09 9.05
N ILE A 51 -2.96 11.48 9.03
CA ILE A 51 -3.62 12.08 7.87
C ILE A 51 -2.93 13.40 7.50
N ALA A 52 -2.71 14.30 8.46
CA ALA A 52 -2.04 15.57 8.21
C ALA A 52 -0.61 15.39 7.66
N TYR A 53 0.14 14.41 8.16
CA TYR A 53 1.44 14.06 7.57
C TYR A 53 1.31 13.51 6.15
N ASN A 54 0.33 12.66 5.89
CA ASN A 54 0.10 12.10 4.56
C ASN A 54 -0.22 13.17 3.53
N GLU A 55 -1.11 14.11 3.88
CA GLU A 55 -1.47 15.25 3.04
C GLU A 55 -0.27 16.16 2.77
N LEU A 56 0.52 16.47 3.81
CA LEU A 56 1.72 17.29 3.66
C LEU A 56 2.77 16.64 2.75
N PHE A 57 3.07 15.36 2.99
CA PHE A 57 4.16 14.70 2.29
C PHE A 57 3.76 14.21 0.91
N ASN A 58 2.51 13.82 0.70
CA ASN A 58 2.02 13.22 -0.53
C ASN A 58 3.01 12.14 -1.05
N ASP A 59 3.40 11.22 -0.17
CA ASP A 59 4.42 10.18 -0.43
C ASP A 59 3.78 8.80 -0.41
N SER A 60 3.96 8.03 -1.50
CA SER A 60 3.30 6.73 -1.66
C SER A 60 3.70 5.75 -0.56
N GLU A 61 4.98 5.71 -0.16
CA GLU A 61 5.42 4.77 0.88
C GLU A 61 4.80 5.09 2.24
N LEU A 62 4.63 6.38 2.56
CA LEU A 62 3.90 6.79 3.76
C LEU A 62 2.42 6.41 3.67
N ALA A 63 1.74 6.71 2.55
CA ALA A 63 0.32 6.44 2.39
C ALA A 63 -0.02 4.95 2.51
N PHE A 64 0.76 4.08 1.86
CA PHE A 64 0.55 2.64 1.94
C PHE A 64 0.91 2.07 3.31
N ALA A 65 1.94 2.59 3.98
CA ALA A 65 2.23 2.19 5.36
C ALA A 65 1.09 2.59 6.32
N LEU A 66 0.48 3.75 6.12
CA LEU A 66 -0.69 4.19 6.86
C LEU A 66 -1.90 3.30 6.59
N GLY A 67 -2.21 3.04 5.31
CA GLY A 67 -3.31 2.14 4.94
C GLY A 67 -3.16 0.75 5.53
N GLN A 68 -1.94 0.19 5.52
CA GLN A 68 -1.67 -1.10 6.12
C GLN A 68 -1.85 -1.10 7.64
N GLU A 69 -1.30 -0.11 8.34
CA GLU A 69 -1.36 -0.09 9.81
C GLU A 69 -2.72 0.31 10.38
N LEU A 70 -3.44 1.21 9.70
CA LEU A 70 -4.75 1.72 10.14
C LEU A 70 -5.91 0.81 9.71
N LEU A 71 -5.85 0.29 8.49
CA LEU A 71 -7.00 -0.34 7.82
C LEU A 71 -6.74 -1.80 7.45
N GLY A 72 -5.53 -2.33 7.65
CA GLY A 72 -5.18 -3.69 7.25
C GLY A 72 -5.09 -3.88 5.74
N LEU A 73 -4.92 -2.78 4.98
CA LEU A 73 -4.74 -2.82 3.53
C LEU A 73 -3.35 -3.31 3.13
N ILE A 74 -3.16 -3.58 1.85
CA ILE A 74 -1.86 -3.95 1.31
C ILE A 74 -0.82 -2.85 1.52
N GLY A 75 0.40 -3.26 1.87
CA GLY A 75 1.55 -2.37 1.99
C GLY A 75 2.34 -2.28 0.68
N LEU A 76 3.60 -1.88 0.76
CA LEU A 76 4.56 -1.95 -0.35
C LEU A 76 5.71 -2.90 -0.01
N ALA A 77 6.31 -3.48 -1.04
CA ALA A 77 7.51 -4.32 -0.99
C ALA A 77 8.75 -3.51 -0.59
N THR A 78 8.86 -3.20 0.71
CA THR A 78 9.93 -2.34 1.27
C THR A 78 11.07 -3.12 1.93
N GLY A 79 10.98 -4.46 1.97
CA GLY A 79 11.94 -5.35 2.61
C GLY A 79 13.37 -5.26 2.06
N VAL A 80 14.36 -5.59 2.89
CA VAL A 80 15.79 -5.46 2.56
C VAL A 80 16.26 -6.43 1.47
N LYS A 81 15.54 -7.53 1.24
CA LYS A 81 15.85 -8.52 0.20
C LYS A 81 15.31 -8.12 -1.18
N VAL A 82 14.51 -7.05 -1.27
CA VAL A 82 13.84 -6.62 -2.49
C VAL A 82 14.57 -5.42 -3.07
N LYS A 83 15.08 -5.58 -4.29
CA LYS A 83 15.54 -4.47 -5.12
C LYS A 83 14.33 -3.63 -5.54
N LYS A 84 14.42 -2.32 -5.35
CA LYS A 84 13.27 -1.39 -5.43
C LYS A 84 13.19 -0.68 -6.77
N GLU A 85 14.12 -0.96 -7.68
CA GLU A 85 14.11 -0.46 -9.04
C GLU A 85 12.95 -1.09 -9.83
N PRO A 86 12.30 -0.34 -10.74
CA PRO A 86 11.13 -0.84 -11.48
C PRO A 86 11.35 -2.19 -12.17
N LEU A 87 12.51 -2.40 -12.80
CA LEU A 87 12.81 -3.67 -13.47
C LEU A 87 12.81 -4.85 -12.49
N ALA A 88 13.38 -4.68 -11.29
CA ALA A 88 13.42 -5.75 -10.30
C ALA A 88 12.02 -6.09 -9.77
N LEU A 89 11.19 -5.06 -9.54
CA LEU A 89 9.81 -5.25 -9.12
C LEU A 89 8.97 -5.91 -10.21
N SER A 90 9.18 -5.57 -11.49
CA SER A 90 8.53 -6.25 -12.63
C SER A 90 8.84 -7.74 -12.68
N VAL A 91 10.13 -8.10 -12.53
CA VAL A 91 10.55 -9.52 -12.55
C VAL A 91 9.95 -10.29 -11.38
N LEU A 92 9.86 -9.68 -10.19
CA LEU A 92 9.24 -10.32 -9.03
C LEU A 92 7.72 -10.44 -9.22
N LYS A 93 7.06 -9.40 -9.71
CA LYS A 93 5.63 -9.43 -10.09
C LYS A 93 5.33 -10.60 -11.03
N GLU A 94 6.11 -10.73 -12.11
CA GLU A 94 5.97 -11.82 -13.08
C GLU A 94 6.25 -13.22 -12.49
N LYS A 95 7.04 -13.31 -11.41
CA LYS A 95 7.22 -14.57 -10.68
C LYS A 95 5.97 -14.92 -9.88
N GLU A 96 5.48 -14.00 -9.06
CA GLU A 96 4.29 -14.23 -8.23
C GLU A 96 3.05 -14.48 -9.11
N GLU A 97 2.92 -13.77 -10.24
CA GLU A 97 1.86 -14.02 -11.23
C GLU A 97 1.88 -15.47 -11.73
N ARG A 98 3.05 -16.02 -12.07
CA ARG A 98 3.18 -17.42 -12.49
C ARG A 98 2.84 -18.41 -11.37
N GLU A 99 3.08 -18.04 -10.11
CA GLU A 99 2.72 -18.86 -8.96
C GLU A 99 1.19 -18.85 -8.74
N ARG A 100 0.55 -17.68 -8.85
CA ARG A 100 -0.92 -17.53 -8.87
C ARG A 100 -1.56 -18.33 -10.00
N GLU A 101 -1.10 -18.17 -11.23
CA GLU A 101 -1.64 -18.88 -12.42
C GLU A 101 -1.56 -20.39 -12.26
N LYS A 102 -0.48 -20.89 -11.65
CA LYS A 102 -0.34 -22.32 -11.35
C LYS A 102 -1.42 -22.80 -10.38
N ILE A 103 -1.65 -22.06 -9.28
CA ILE A 103 -2.70 -22.39 -8.30
C ILE A 103 -4.10 -22.27 -8.92
N GLU A 104 -4.31 -21.30 -9.79
CA GLU A 104 -5.55 -21.09 -10.55
C GLU A 104 -5.95 -22.34 -11.33
N VAL A 105 -4.99 -22.89 -12.08
CA VAL A 105 -5.17 -24.10 -12.90
C VAL A 105 -5.26 -25.36 -12.03
N GLU A 106 -4.36 -25.54 -11.06
CA GLU A 106 -4.32 -26.75 -10.22
C GLU A 106 -5.58 -26.97 -9.40
N ASN A 107 -6.24 -25.88 -8.98
CA ASN A 107 -7.44 -25.93 -8.15
C ASN A 107 -8.74 -25.63 -8.92
N GLU A 108 -8.69 -25.47 -10.24
CA GLU A 108 -9.84 -25.13 -11.09
C GLU A 108 -10.60 -23.90 -10.56
N ILE A 109 -9.87 -22.84 -10.17
CA ILE A 109 -10.44 -21.69 -9.45
C ILE A 109 -11.60 -21.04 -10.24
N ASP A 110 -11.48 -20.91 -11.57
CA ASP A 110 -12.55 -20.39 -12.42
C ASP A 110 -13.87 -21.18 -12.28
N TYR A 111 -13.77 -22.50 -12.18
CA TYR A 111 -14.94 -23.34 -11.96
C TYR A 111 -15.51 -23.12 -10.55
N LEU A 112 -14.64 -23.02 -9.53
CA LEU A 112 -15.09 -22.76 -8.16
C LEU A 112 -15.80 -21.40 -8.03
N MET A 113 -15.36 -20.38 -8.75
CA MET A 113 -16.01 -19.05 -8.79
C MET A 113 -17.37 -19.06 -9.49
N ALA A 114 -17.70 -20.13 -10.24
CA ALA A 114 -19.00 -20.31 -10.89
C ALA A 114 -20.00 -21.11 -10.03
N ILE A 115 -19.56 -21.68 -8.91
CA ILE A 115 -20.43 -22.42 -7.96
C ILE A 115 -21.14 -21.41 -7.05
N PRO A 116 -22.45 -21.57 -6.77
CA PRO A 116 -23.13 -20.75 -5.76
C PRO A 116 -22.44 -20.84 -4.39
N ASP A 117 -22.31 -19.70 -3.69
CA ASP A 117 -21.55 -19.59 -2.44
C ASP A 117 -21.99 -20.62 -1.38
N GLU A 118 -23.29 -20.90 -1.31
CA GLU A 118 -23.90 -21.87 -0.39
C GLU A 118 -23.55 -23.32 -0.69
N GLU A 119 -23.12 -23.62 -1.91
CA GLU A 119 -22.75 -24.97 -2.37
C GLU A 119 -21.24 -25.25 -2.24
N LEU A 120 -20.44 -24.24 -1.90
CA LEU A 120 -18.99 -24.39 -1.72
C LEU A 120 -18.66 -25.20 -0.47
N THR A 121 -17.91 -26.29 -0.67
CA THR A 121 -17.32 -27.06 0.42
C THR A 121 -16.18 -26.31 1.10
N GLU A 122 -15.87 -26.63 2.36
CA GLU A 122 -14.75 -26.03 3.07
C GLU A 122 -13.41 -26.24 2.35
N LYS A 123 -13.21 -27.38 1.67
CA LYS A 123 -12.01 -27.61 0.87
C LYS A 123 -11.90 -26.63 -0.30
N GLN A 124 -13.01 -26.35 -0.98
CA GLN A 124 -13.04 -25.39 -2.09
C GLN A 124 -12.81 -23.96 -1.59
N LYS A 125 -13.40 -23.59 -0.45
CA LYS A 125 -13.13 -22.29 0.20
C LYS A 125 -11.66 -22.12 0.56
N GLN A 126 -10.98 -23.17 1.02
CA GLN A 126 -9.55 -23.14 1.28
C GLN A 126 -8.72 -23.01 -0.01
N ALA A 127 -9.14 -23.62 -1.11
CA ALA A 127 -8.49 -23.45 -2.42
C ALA A 127 -8.63 -22.01 -2.93
N ILE A 128 -9.81 -21.40 -2.78
CA ILE A 128 -10.06 -19.98 -3.08
C ILE A 128 -9.19 -19.09 -2.20
N LEU A 129 -9.08 -19.38 -0.89
CA LEU A 129 -8.23 -18.62 0.02
C LEU A 129 -6.75 -18.69 -0.38
N GLN A 130 -6.27 -19.88 -0.79
CA GLN A 130 -4.92 -20.04 -1.30
C GLN A 130 -4.70 -19.19 -2.54
N TYR A 131 -5.61 -19.23 -3.50
CA TYR A 131 -5.56 -18.38 -4.69
C TYR A 131 -5.51 -16.89 -4.34
N CYS A 132 -6.39 -16.41 -3.45
CA CYS A 132 -6.39 -15.02 -2.99
C CYS A 132 -5.09 -14.65 -2.27
N SER A 133 -4.43 -15.60 -1.60
CA SER A 133 -3.15 -15.37 -0.94
C SER A 133 -2.04 -15.14 -1.96
N GLU A 134 -1.90 -16.02 -2.95
CA GLU A 134 -0.94 -15.86 -4.06
C GLU A 134 -1.20 -14.56 -4.84
N TYR A 135 -2.48 -14.25 -5.10
CA TYR A 135 -2.83 -13.02 -5.80
C TYR A 135 -2.49 -11.77 -4.96
N SER A 136 -2.58 -11.86 -3.63
CA SER A 136 -2.15 -10.75 -2.76
C SER A 136 -0.64 -10.51 -2.79
N ASP A 137 0.17 -11.57 -2.98
CA ASP A 137 1.61 -11.46 -3.15
C ASP A 137 1.95 -10.80 -4.50
N GLU A 138 1.26 -11.17 -5.58
CA GLU A 138 1.36 -10.46 -6.88
C GLU A 138 1.00 -8.97 -6.74
N LEU A 139 -0.17 -8.67 -6.13
CA LEU A 139 -0.63 -7.29 -5.93
C LEU A 139 0.38 -6.45 -5.13
N LEU A 140 1.09 -7.04 -4.17
CA LEU A 140 2.12 -6.35 -3.39
C LEU A 140 3.22 -5.81 -4.29
N PHE A 141 3.67 -6.60 -5.27
CA PHE A 141 4.70 -6.19 -6.22
C PHE A 141 4.14 -5.27 -7.31
N GLU A 142 2.92 -5.51 -7.80
CA GLU A 142 2.27 -4.62 -8.79
C GLU A 142 2.11 -3.20 -8.27
N VAL A 143 1.54 -3.03 -7.08
CA VAL A 143 1.32 -1.72 -6.49
C VAL A 143 2.66 -1.04 -6.18
N SER A 144 3.65 -1.81 -5.73
CA SER A 144 5.02 -1.32 -5.52
C SER A 144 5.66 -0.82 -6.82
N LEU A 145 5.48 -1.56 -7.92
CA LEU A 145 5.97 -1.20 -9.24
C LEU A 145 5.33 0.10 -9.72
N ILE A 146 4.00 0.22 -9.63
CA ILE A 146 3.26 1.44 -10.00
C ILE A 146 3.80 2.64 -9.22
N CYS A 147 3.95 2.50 -7.89
CA CYS A 147 4.49 3.57 -7.05
C CYS A 147 5.89 4.00 -7.51
N LYS A 148 6.76 3.04 -7.86
CA LYS A 148 8.13 3.35 -8.32
C LYS A 148 8.16 3.98 -9.72
N GLN A 149 7.25 3.59 -10.61
CA GLN A 149 7.10 4.22 -11.91
C GLN A 149 6.59 5.67 -11.79
N LEU A 150 5.62 5.93 -10.91
CA LEU A 150 5.13 7.27 -10.62
C LEU A 150 6.21 8.18 -10.03
N GLU A 151 7.06 7.64 -9.13
CA GLU A 151 8.20 8.39 -8.58
C GLU A 151 9.14 8.92 -9.68
N LEU A 152 9.32 8.18 -10.79
CA LEU A 152 10.18 8.63 -11.91
C LEU A 152 9.66 9.89 -12.60
N ILE A 153 8.36 10.12 -12.56
CA ILE A 153 7.71 11.31 -13.16
C ILE A 153 7.32 12.34 -12.11
N GLY A 154 7.78 12.18 -10.87
CA GLY A 154 7.52 13.12 -9.78
C GLY A 154 6.09 13.08 -9.23
N MET A 155 5.36 11.99 -9.44
CA MET A 155 3.98 11.79 -8.95
C MET A 155 3.93 10.79 -7.80
N SER A 156 2.96 10.97 -6.93
CA SER A 156 2.57 9.97 -5.92
C SER A 156 1.44 9.07 -6.44
N PHE A 157 1.19 7.97 -5.73
CA PHE A 157 0.01 7.14 -5.99
C PHE A 157 -1.30 7.90 -5.75
N MET A 158 -1.31 8.83 -4.79
CA MET A 158 -2.48 9.66 -4.50
C MET A 158 -2.74 10.65 -5.65
N ASP A 159 -1.69 11.19 -6.28
CA ASP A 159 -1.84 12.01 -7.49
C ASP A 159 -2.47 11.20 -8.62
N LEU A 160 -2.06 9.93 -8.78
CA LEU A 160 -2.71 9.03 -9.74
C LEU A 160 -4.18 8.80 -9.39
N MET A 161 -4.54 8.60 -8.11
CA MET A 161 -5.94 8.41 -7.70
C MET A 161 -6.80 9.65 -8.01
N ILE A 162 -6.27 10.86 -7.80
CA ILE A 162 -6.96 12.10 -8.19
C ILE A 162 -7.33 12.11 -9.68
N LEU A 163 -6.46 11.55 -10.54
CA LEU A 163 -6.71 11.44 -11.98
C LEU A 163 -7.64 10.27 -12.34
N ARG A 164 -7.53 9.13 -11.66
CA ARG A 164 -8.22 7.89 -12.03
C ARG A 164 -9.62 7.76 -11.44
N THR A 165 -9.86 8.26 -10.24
CA THR A 165 -11.17 8.21 -9.59
C THR A 165 -12.29 8.83 -10.44
N PRO A 166 -12.13 10.03 -11.03
CA PRO A 166 -13.17 10.59 -11.92
C PRO A 166 -13.41 9.74 -13.17
N TYR A 167 -12.35 9.16 -13.74
CA TYR A 167 -12.48 8.25 -14.89
C TYR A 167 -13.28 6.99 -14.53
N TRP A 168 -13.01 6.38 -13.37
CA TRP A 168 -13.71 5.19 -12.91
C TRP A 168 -15.18 5.46 -12.59
N LYS A 169 -15.49 6.63 -12.00
CA LYS A 169 -16.88 7.10 -11.82
C LYS A 169 -17.61 7.23 -13.15
N ASN A 170 -16.98 7.85 -14.15
CA ASN A 170 -17.56 7.98 -15.49
C ASN A 170 -17.75 6.63 -16.22
N LYS A 171 -17.00 5.61 -15.82
CA LYS A 171 -17.17 4.23 -16.32
C LYS A 171 -18.17 3.41 -15.51
N GLU A 172 -18.75 3.98 -14.46
CA GLU A 172 -19.64 3.29 -13.51
C GLU A 172 -18.98 2.04 -12.88
N TRP A 173 -17.65 2.04 -12.78
CA TRP A 173 -16.91 0.99 -12.07
C TRP A 173 -16.90 1.24 -10.56
N ILE A 174 -17.09 2.50 -10.14
CA ILE A 174 -17.26 2.95 -8.76
C ILE A 174 -18.30 4.08 -8.70
N GLU A 175 -18.83 4.35 -7.50
CA GLU A 175 -19.71 5.51 -7.20
C GLU A 175 -18.96 6.84 -7.08
#